data_AF-A0AAV8ZNS0-F1
#
_entry.id   AF-A0AAV8ZNS0-F1
#
_cell.length_a   1.000
_cell.length_b   1.000
_cell.length_c   1.000
_cell.angle_alpha   90.00
_cell.angle_beta   90.00
_cell.angle_gamma   90.00
#
_symmetry.space_group_name_H-M   'P 1'
#
loop_
_entity.id
_entity.type
_entity.pdbx_description
1 polymer ?
#
loop_
_entity_poly.entity_id
_entity_poly.type
_entity_poly.pdbx_seq_one_letter_code
_entity_poly.pdbx_strand_id
1 'polypeptide(L)'
;KAIVEIAKCRFPIKKEELLSTVQKIMKDKRIKTHFKDDTPGQKWYLGFLRRHPEIRARTAETINKARATVTEEHNRNWFREFKSYLLEIHAVDLLEDPSRILNGDEI
;
A
#
# COMPACT_ATOMS: atom_id res chain seq x y z
N LYS A 1 9.58 3.66 17.16
CA LYS A 1 8.68 2.49 17.25
C LYS A 1 7.43 2.70 16.38
N ALA A 2 6.65 3.78 16.53
CA ALA A 2 5.43 4.03 15.74
C ALA A 2 5.53 3.81 14.21
N ILE A 3 6.52 4.39 13.53
CA ILE A 3 6.70 4.25 12.06
C ILE A 3 6.92 2.78 11.63
N VAL A 4 7.67 2.02 12.41
CA VAL A 4 7.95 0.61 12.13
C VAL A 4 6.68 -0.23 12.33
N GLU A 5 5.87 0.07 13.34
CA GLU A 5 4.60 -0.62 13.58
C GLU A 5 3.58 -0.34 12.46
N ILE A 6 3.49 0.89 11.95
CA ILE A 6 2.63 1.22 10.80
C ILE A 6 3.05 0.43 9.55
N ALA A 7 4.36 0.30 9.32
CA ALA A 7 4.88 -0.49 8.21
C ALA A 7 4.56 -1.99 8.35
N LYS A 8 4.61 -2.54 9.57
CA LYS A 8 4.20 -3.93 9.85
C LYS A 8 2.72 -4.18 9.55
N CYS A 9 1.86 -3.19 9.80
CA CYS A 9 0.44 -3.23 9.44
C CYS A 9 0.17 -3.12 7.93
N ARG A 10 1.21 -3.23 7.11
CA ARG A 10 1.15 -3.17 5.65
C ARG A 10 0.56 -1.87 5.08
N PHE A 11 0.58 -0.77 5.82
CA PHE A 11 0.21 0.52 5.25
C PHE A 11 1.39 1.13 4.48
N PRO A 12 1.19 1.58 3.23
CA PRO A 12 2.20 2.33 2.51
C PRO A 12 2.44 3.67 3.21
N ILE A 13 3.72 4.02 3.43
CA ILE A 13 4.12 5.31 3.99
C ILE A 13 4.81 6.09 2.88
N LYS A 14 4.31 7.28 2.56
CA LYS A 14 4.99 8.17 1.61
C LYS A 14 6.25 8.75 2.23
N LYS A 15 7.25 9.05 1.40
CA LYS A 15 8.51 9.66 1.85
C LYS A 15 8.25 10.95 2.63
N GLU A 16 7.37 11.81 2.12
CA GLU A 16 7.04 13.11 2.70
C GLU A 16 6.39 12.95 4.08
N GLU A 17 5.48 11.98 4.23
CA GLU A 17 4.83 11.65 5.51
C GLU A 17 5.84 11.14 6.53
N LEU A 18 6.77 10.29 6.10
CA LEU A 18 7.85 9.82 6.96
C LEU A 18 8.72 10.97 7.46
N LEU A 19 9.17 11.85 6.55
CA LEU A 19 10.03 12.98 6.89
C LEU A 19 9.32 13.97 7.81
N SER A 20 8.05 14.29 7.54
CA SER A 20 7.22 15.16 8.37
C SER A 20 7.01 14.57 9.77
N THR A 21 6.72 13.26 9.85
CA THR A 21 6.55 12.56 11.13
C THR A 21 7.83 12.61 11.96
N VAL A 22 8.99 12.37 11.33
CA VAL A 22 10.28 12.42 12.02
C VAL A 22 10.60 13.84 12.50
N GLN A 23 10.38 14.86 11.66
CA GLN A 23 10.55 16.27 12.05
C GLN A 23 9.68 16.62 13.26
N LYS A 24 8.40 16.19 13.26
CA LYS A 24 7.50 16.41 14.40
C LYS A 24 8.02 15.76 15.68
N ILE A 25 8.47 14.49 15.60
CA ILE A 25 9.07 13.79 16.74
C ILE A 25 10.32 14.52 17.26
N MET A 26 11.17 15.06 16.38
CA MET A 26 12.37 15.79 16.75
C MET A 26 12.04 17.10 17.49
N LYS A 27 11.04 17.84 17.00
CA LYS A 27 10.53 19.06 17.63
C LYS A 27 9.89 18.78 18.99
N ASP A 28 8.98 17.80 19.06
CA ASP A 28 8.26 17.42 20.28
C ASP A 28 9.22 16.98 21.39
N LYS A 29 10.28 16.24 21.02
CA LYS A 29 11.29 15.75 21.95
C LYS A 29 12.48 16.70 22.16
N ARG A 30 12.46 17.88 21.52
CA ARG A 30 13.55 18.88 21.54
C ARG A 30 14.93 18.27 21.25
N ILE A 31 14.99 17.31 20.33
CA ILE A 31 16.24 16.67 19.93
C ILE A 31 17.02 17.70 19.11
N LYS A 32 18.22 18.06 19.53
CA LYS A 32 19.09 18.91 18.72
C LYS A 32 19.58 18.12 17.51
N THR A 33 19.37 18.68 16.32
CA THR A 33 19.74 18.06 15.06
C THR A 33 20.65 18.98 14.26
N HIS A 34 21.51 18.41 13.41
CA HIS A 34 22.25 19.18 12.41
C HIS A 34 21.46 19.34 11.10
N PHE A 35 20.18 18.98 11.10
CA PHE A 35 19.34 19.09 9.93
C PHE A 35 18.89 20.53 9.75
N LYS A 36 18.84 20.98 8.50
CA LYS A 36 18.22 22.26 8.17
C LYS A 36 16.73 22.18 8.55
N ASP A 37 16.25 23.14 9.35
CA ASP A 37 14.87 23.25 9.80
C ASP A 37 14.35 21.98 10.53
N ASP A 38 15.23 21.24 11.20
CA ASP A 38 14.96 19.95 11.86
C ASP A 38 14.36 18.89 10.92
N THR A 39 14.53 19.04 9.61
CA THR A 39 13.95 18.15 8.60
C THR A 39 15.02 17.18 8.08
N PRO A 40 14.85 15.86 8.28
CA PRO A 40 15.82 14.90 7.76
C PRO A 40 15.91 14.96 6.23
N GLY A 41 17.13 15.00 5.71
CA GLY A 41 17.37 15.05 4.27
C GLY A 41 17.38 13.67 3.60
N GLN A 42 17.61 13.66 2.29
CA GLN A 42 17.66 12.45 1.46
C GLN A 42 18.63 11.38 1.99
N LYS A 43 19.83 11.78 2.45
CA LYS A 43 20.82 10.83 3.00
C LYS A 43 20.30 10.12 4.25
N TRP A 44 19.61 10.84 5.12
CA TRP A 44 19.01 10.25 6.31
C TRP A 44 17.89 9.27 5.95
N TYR A 45 17.02 9.65 5.00
CA TYR A 45 15.95 8.80 4.49
C TYR A 45 16.49 7.46 3.95
N LEU A 46 17.49 7.50 3.07
CA LEU A 46 18.12 6.29 2.53
C LEU A 46 18.78 5.45 3.65
N GLY A 47 19.46 6.09 4.60
CA GLY A 47 20.05 5.39 5.75
C GLY A 47 19.01 4.81 6.71
N PHE A 48 17.82 5.40 6.80
CA PHE A 48 16.69 4.89 7.57
C PHE A 48 16.10 3.65 6.91
N LEU A 49 15.79 3.70 5.60
CA LEU A 49 15.29 2.53 4.86
C LEU A 49 16.28 1.37 4.85
N ARG A 50 17.59 1.65 4.75
CA ARG A 50 18.64 0.61 4.83
C ARG A 50 18.65 -0.12 6.18
N ARG A 51 18.31 0.56 7.27
CA ARG A 51 18.22 -0.04 8.61
C ARG A 51 16.88 -0.74 8.87
N HIS A 52 15.86 -0.40 8.09
CA HIS A 52 14.50 -0.88 8.23
C HIS A 52 13.99 -1.41 6.88
N PRO A 53 14.54 -2.53 6.37
CA PRO A 53 14.15 -3.11 5.08
C PRO A 53 12.67 -3.56 5.04
N GLU A 54 12.03 -3.71 6.20
CA GLU A 54 10.60 -3.94 6.34
C GLU A 54 9.74 -2.75 5.87
N ILE A 55 10.31 -1.54 5.89
CA ILE A 55 9.66 -0.32 5.40
C ILE A 55 9.95 -0.22 3.89
N ARG A 56 9.24 -1.01 3.09
CA ARG A 56 9.33 -0.91 1.64
C ARG A 56 8.42 0.23 1.16
N ALA A 57 8.98 1.12 0.34
CA ALA A 57 8.18 2.08 -0.41
C ALA A 57 7.28 1.28 -1.36
N ARG A 58 5.97 1.25 -1.06
CA ARG A 58 4.98 0.73 -1.98
C ARG A 58 4.51 1.89 -2.85
N THR A 59 4.70 1.75 -4.16
CA THR A 59 3.98 2.58 -5.12
C THR A 59 2.52 2.19 -4.96
N ALA A 60 1.70 3.09 -4.41
CA ALA A 60 0.25 2.89 -4.47
C ALA A 60 -0.11 2.76 -5.95
N GLU A 61 -0.86 1.72 -6.32
CA GLU A 61 -1.38 1.64 -7.67
C GLU A 61 -2.17 2.91 -7.98
N THR A 62 -1.83 3.55 -9.09
CA THR A 62 -2.60 4.70 -9.56
C THR A 62 -4.00 4.20 -9.86
N ILE A 63 -4.99 4.68 -9.11
CA ILE A 63 -6.40 4.49 -9.45
C ILE A 63 -6.62 5.18 -10.79
N ASN A 64 -6.58 4.39 -11.87
CA ASN A 64 -6.69 4.90 -13.23
C ASN A 64 -8.11 5.48 -13.42
N LYS A 65 -8.23 6.60 -14.16
CA LYS A 65 -9.53 7.17 -14.58
C LYS A 65 -10.44 6.14 -15.26
N ALA A 66 -9.86 5.10 -15.88
CA ALA A 66 -10.61 3.96 -16.40
C ALA A 66 -11.51 3.27 -15.34
N ARG A 67 -11.08 3.20 -14.07
CA ARG A 67 -11.89 2.68 -12.96
C ARG A 67 -13.11 3.58 -12.65
N ALA A 68 -13.07 4.86 -13.02
CA ALA A 68 -14.18 5.80 -12.82
C ALA A 68 -15.24 5.73 -13.94
N THR A 69 -14.92 5.12 -15.08
CA THR A 69 -15.81 5.03 -16.26
C THR A 69 -16.50 3.66 -16.39
N VAL A 70 -16.44 2.84 -15.34
CA VAL A 70 -17.05 1.50 -15.37
C VAL A 70 -18.58 1.63 -15.37
N THR A 71 -19.23 1.07 -16.38
CA THR A 71 -20.69 0.98 -16.47
C THR A 71 -21.20 -0.30 -15.81
N GLU A 72 -22.48 -0.36 -15.46
CA GLU A 72 -23.12 -1.59 -14.96
C GLU A 72 -22.92 -2.76 -15.93
N GLU A 73 -23.05 -2.49 -17.23
CA GLU A 73 -22.85 -3.46 -18.30
C GLU A 73 -21.43 -4.05 -18.28
N HIS A 74 -20.40 -3.19 -18.16
CA HIS A 74 -19.01 -3.66 -18.06
C HIS A 74 -18.80 -4.56 -16.85
N ASN A 75 -19.35 -4.21 -15.69
CA ASN A 75 -19.27 -5.06 -14.50
C ASN A 75 -19.93 -6.42 -14.74
N ARG A 76 -21.16 -6.45 -15.27
CA ARG A 76 -21.88 -7.70 -15.55
C ARG A 76 -21.15 -8.58 -16.57
N ASN A 77 -20.58 -7.98 -17.61
CA ASN A 77 -19.79 -8.71 -18.61
C ASN A 77 -18.52 -9.29 -18.00
N TRP A 78 -17.80 -8.52 -17.18
CA TRP A 78 -16.62 -9.01 -16.48
C TRP A 78 -16.93 -10.25 -15.61
N PHE A 79 -18.00 -10.22 -14.80
CA PHE A 79 -18.38 -11.38 -13.98
C PHE A 79 -18.74 -12.61 -14.84
N ARG A 80 -19.35 -12.40 -16.01
CA ARG A 80 -19.67 -13.48 -16.94
C ARG A 80 -18.41 -14.11 -17.52
N GLU A 81 -17.50 -13.27 -18.01
CA GLU A 81 -16.21 -13.69 -18.57
C GLU A 81 -15.34 -14.40 -17.53
N PHE A 82 -15.26 -13.85 -16.31
CA PHE A 82 -14.54 -14.47 -15.20
C PHE A 82 -15.09 -15.86 -14.87
N LYS A 83 -16.42 -16.01 -14.81
CA LYS A 83 -17.04 -17.32 -14.60
C LYS A 83 -16.73 -18.30 -15.74
N SER A 84 -16.77 -17.84 -17.00
CA SER A 84 -16.40 -18.67 -18.15
C SER A 84 -14.95 -19.14 -18.07
N TYR A 85 -14.03 -18.24 -17.70
CA TYR A 85 -12.63 -18.58 -17.49
C TYR A 85 -12.43 -19.63 -16.39
N LEU A 86 -13.10 -19.49 -15.24
CA LEU A 86 -13.03 -20.48 -14.16
C LEU A 86 -13.54 -21.86 -14.59
N LEU A 87 -14.56 -21.91 -15.44
CA LEU A 87 -15.05 -23.16 -16.03
C LEU A 87 -14.00 -23.79 -16.97
N GLU A 88 -13.32 -22.98 -17.78
CA GLU A 88 -12.25 -23.42 -18.69
C GLU A 88 -11.07 -24.05 -17.93
N ILE A 89 -10.66 -23.44 -16.81
CA ILE A 89 -9.56 -23.95 -15.99
C ILE A 89 -9.98 -24.98 -14.93
N HIS A 90 -11.24 -25.43 -14.97
CA HIS A 90 -11.82 -26.37 -14.00
C HIS A 90 -11.70 -25.94 -12.53
N ALA A 91 -11.86 -24.64 -12.26
CA ALA A 91 -11.74 -24.04 -10.92
C ALA A 91 -13.04 -23.34 -10.45
N VAL A 92 -14.19 -23.76 -10.96
CA VAL A 92 -15.49 -23.17 -10.61
C VAL A 92 -15.89 -23.42 -9.15
N ASP A 93 -15.34 -24.48 -8.54
CA ASP A 93 -15.54 -24.84 -7.13
C ASP A 93 -15.03 -23.76 -6.17
N LEU A 94 -14.12 -22.88 -6.64
CA LEU A 94 -13.67 -21.70 -5.89
C LEU A 94 -14.83 -20.75 -5.55
N LEU A 95 -15.90 -20.73 -6.35
CA LEU A 95 -17.08 -19.90 -6.12
C LEU A 95 -18.16 -20.58 -5.26
N GLU A 96 -18.07 -21.90 -5.08
CA GLU A 96 -19.13 -22.71 -4.47
C GLU A 96 -18.87 -23.00 -2.98
N ASP A 97 -17.65 -22.79 -2.51
CA ASP A 97 -17.27 -22.99 -1.11
C ASP A 97 -17.32 -21.66 -0.31
N PRO A 98 -18.38 -21.44 0.50
CA PRO A 98 -18.52 -20.22 1.29
C PRO A 98 -17.50 -20.10 2.43
N SER A 99 -16.73 -21.15 2.73
CA SER A 99 -15.65 -21.09 3.73
C SER A 99 -14.36 -20.45 3.19
N ARG A 100 -14.25 -20.25 1.87
CA ARG A 100 -13.07 -19.64 1.25
C ARG A 100 -13.03 -18.14 1.50
N ILE A 101 -11.87 -17.67 1.95
CA ILE A 101 -11.59 -16.23 2.12
C ILE A 101 -10.85 -15.75 0.87
N LEU A 102 -11.52 -14.95 0.04
CA LEU A 102 -10.94 -14.33 -1.15
C LEU A 102 -10.38 -12.95 -0.79
N ASN A 103 -9.13 -12.69 -1.17
CA ASN A 103 -8.51 -11.37 -1.02
C ASN A 103 -8.77 -10.52 -2.27
N GLY A 104 -9.25 -9.29 -2.08
CA GLY A 104 -9.49 -8.32 -3.16
C GLY A 104 -8.31 -7.40 -3.47
N ASP A 105 -7.21 -7.46 -2.71
CA ASP A 105 -6.07 -6.54 -2.86
C ASP A 105 -5.13 -6.89 -4.03
N GLU A 106 -5.33 -8.01 -4.72
CA GLU A 106 -4.51 -8.43 -5.90
C GLU A 106 -5.32 -8.58 -7.19
N ILE A 107 -6.47 -7.90 -7.33
CA ILE A 107 -7.33 -7.92 -8.53
C ILE A 107 -7.26 -6.59 -9.29
#